data_AF-A0A7X4FD77-F1
#
_entry.id   AF-A0A7X4FD77-F1
#
_cell.length_a   1.000
_cell.length_b   1.000
_cell.length_c   1.000
_cell.angle_alpha   90.00
_cell.angle_beta   90.00
_cell.angle_gamma   90.00
#
_symmetry.space_group_name_H-M   'P 1'
#
loop_
_entity.id
_entity.type
_entity.pdbx_description
1 polymer ?
#
loop_
_entity_poly.entity_id
_entity_poly.type
_entity_poly.pdbx_seq_one_letter_code
_entity_poly.pdbx_strand_id
1 'polypeptide(L)'
;MNNPHTRLRVTMLDGEIIQCHIAADTVEKVIFRLGPERVLSVDDNNMLISRFQLSSSSRQFDKVGEYYISRDLRNEHKKACLDRIAERLGVSMKVEIIPK
;
A
#
# COMPACT_ATOMS: atom_id res chain seq x y z
N MET A 1 -19.34 -10.79 -14.27
CA MET A 1 -18.76 -9.49 -14.69
C MET A 1 -17.25 -9.59 -14.49
N ASN A 2 -16.47 -9.62 -15.57
CA ASN A 2 -15.00 -9.57 -15.48
C ASN A 2 -14.64 -8.18 -14.94
N ASN A 3 -14.22 -8.10 -13.69
CA ASN A 3 -13.56 -6.90 -13.21
C ASN A 3 -12.27 -6.79 -14.04
N PRO A 4 -12.03 -5.70 -14.80
CA PRO A 4 -10.78 -5.53 -15.51
C PRO A 4 -9.65 -5.65 -14.49
N HIS A 5 -8.60 -6.40 -14.81
CA HIS A 5 -7.43 -6.44 -13.94
C HIS A 5 -6.92 -5.00 -13.80
N THR A 6 -6.94 -4.45 -12.60
CA THR A 6 -6.44 -3.10 -12.31
C THR A 6 -5.11 -3.17 -11.58
N ARG A 7 -4.36 -2.08 -11.64
CA ARG A 7 -3.11 -1.85 -10.90
C ARG A 7 -3.12 -0.47 -10.27
N LEU A 8 -2.15 -0.22 -9.39
CA LEU A 8 -1.95 1.08 -8.76
C LEU A 8 -0.80 1.82 -9.41
N ARG A 9 -1.02 3.11 -9.66
CA ARG A 9 0.00 4.09 -9.99
C ARG A 9 0.06 5.12 -8.88
N VAL A 10 1.24 5.34 -8.33
CA VAL A 10 1.45 6.33 -7.28
C VAL A 10 2.45 7.37 -7.77
N THR A 11 2.07 8.64 -7.72
CA THR A 11 2.96 9.77 -8.04
C THR A 11 3.35 10.46 -6.74
N MET A 12 4.65 10.48 -6.44
CA MET A 12 5.23 11.11 -5.26
C MET A 12 5.41 12.63 -5.48
N LEU A 13 5.69 13.38 -4.41
CA LEU A 13 5.88 14.84 -4.45
C LEU A 13 7.02 15.29 -5.40
N ASP A 14 8.09 14.51 -5.50
CA ASP A 14 9.23 14.76 -6.38
C ASP A 14 8.95 14.40 -7.86
N GLY A 15 7.72 13.96 -8.17
CA GLY A 15 7.32 13.51 -9.49
C GLY A 15 7.69 12.05 -9.80
N GLU A 16 8.32 11.33 -8.86
CA GLU A 16 8.60 9.90 -9.01
C GLU A 16 7.28 9.12 -9.15
N ILE A 17 7.23 8.21 -10.13
CA ILE A 17 6.08 7.33 -10.35
C ILE A 17 6.44 5.92 -9.91
N ILE A 18 5.74 5.43 -8.89
CA ILE A 18 5.84 4.04 -8.42
C ILE A 18 4.65 3.26 -9.00
N GLN A 19 4.96 2.34 -9.90
CA GLN A 19 3.97 1.49 -10.56
C GLN A 19 4.57 0.11 -10.85
N CYS A 20 4.03 -0.93 -10.21
CA CYS A 20 4.39 -2.32 -10.46
C CYS A 20 3.29 -3.06 -11.25
N HIS A 21 3.62 -4.26 -11.74
CA HIS A 21 2.64 -5.12 -12.41
C HIS A 21 1.54 -5.60 -11.45
N ILE A 22 1.89 -5.80 -10.17
CA ILE A 22 0.98 -6.19 -9.09
C ILE A 22 0.80 -5.01 -8.15
N ALA A 23 -0.45 -4.70 -7.80
CA ALA A 23 -0.76 -3.56 -6.92
C ALA A 23 -0.16 -3.69 -5.51
N ALA A 24 -0.03 -4.91 -4.99
CA ALA A 24 0.62 -5.14 -3.70
C ALA A 24 2.10 -4.74 -3.72
N ASP A 25 2.80 -5.02 -4.83
CA ASP A 25 4.21 -4.63 -4.98
C ASP A 25 4.36 -3.11 -5.11
N THR A 26 3.38 -2.43 -5.73
CA THR A 26 3.32 -0.95 -5.71
C THR A 26 3.19 -0.45 -4.26
N VAL A 27 2.28 -1.02 -3.47
CA VAL A 27 2.10 -0.64 -2.05
C VAL A 27 3.38 -0.85 -1.26
N GLU A 28 4.02 -2.01 -1.39
CA GLU A 28 5.30 -2.32 -0.75
C GLU A 28 6.35 -1.24 -1.04
N LYS A 29 6.59 -0.93 -2.33
CA LYS A 29 7.56 0.10 -2.71
C LYS A 29 7.23 1.47 -2.14
N VAL A 30 5.95 1.86 -2.12
CA VAL A 30 5.51 3.14 -1.54
C VAL A 30 5.79 3.17 -0.04
N ILE A 31 5.51 2.09 0.69
CA ILE A 31 5.77 2.01 2.13
C ILE A 31 7.26 2.18 2.42
N PHE A 32 8.12 1.46 1.69
CA PHE A 32 9.58 1.60 1.86
C PHE A 32 10.10 2.99 1.44
N ARG A 33 9.49 3.61 0.43
CA ARG A 33 9.82 4.98 0.00
C ARG A 33 9.45 6.03 1.04
N LEU A 34 8.31 5.87 1.71
CA LEU A 34 7.84 6.77 2.78
C LEU A 34 8.57 6.54 4.11
N GLY A 35 9.12 5.33 4.30
CA GLY A 35 9.74 4.85 5.52
C GLY A 35 8.75 3.96 6.29
N PRO A 36 9.02 2.65 6.44
CA PRO A 36 8.06 1.70 7.01
C PRO A 36 7.67 2.04 8.44
N GLU A 37 8.59 2.56 9.25
CA GLU A 37 8.31 3.02 10.62
C GLU A 37 7.34 4.20 10.67
N ARG A 38 7.48 5.15 9.73
CA ARG A 38 6.57 6.29 9.64
C ARG A 38 5.18 5.81 9.27
N VAL A 39 5.09 4.89 8.30
CA VAL A 39 3.80 4.31 7.90
C VAL A 39 3.16 3.53 9.05
N LEU A 40 3.91 2.69 9.76
CA LEU A 40 3.43 1.95 10.94
C LEU A 40 2.85 2.89 12.01
N SER A 41 3.47 4.05 12.23
CA SER A 41 3.00 5.01 13.24
C SER A 41 1.64 5.65 12.93
N VAL A 42 1.16 5.55 11.67
CA VAL A 42 -0.11 6.14 11.21
C VAL A 42 -1.08 5.13 10.61
N ASP A 43 -0.71 3.86 10.46
CA ASP A 43 -1.59 2.78 10.02
C ASP A 43 -2.20 2.05 11.23
N ASP A 44 -3.03 2.76 12.00
CA ASP A 44 -3.53 2.32 13.32
C ASP A 44 -4.16 0.91 13.35
N ASN A 45 -4.68 0.45 12.21
CA ASN A 45 -5.35 -0.85 12.09
C ASN A 45 -4.48 -1.93 11.42
N ASN A 46 -3.19 -1.63 11.21
CA ASN A 46 -2.24 -2.49 10.50
C ASN A 46 -2.81 -3.02 9.18
N MET A 47 -3.41 -2.12 8.38
CA MET A 47 -4.12 -2.51 7.17
C MET A 47 -3.14 -2.87 6.06
N LEU A 48 -2.06 -2.11 5.91
CA LEU A 48 -1.04 -2.32 4.87
C LEU A 48 0.25 -2.90 5.43
N ILE A 49 0.65 -2.52 6.65
CA ILE A 49 1.90 -2.95 7.27
C ILE A 49 1.69 -3.36 8.74
N SER A 50 2.46 -4.34 9.20
CA SER A 50 2.51 -4.79 10.59
C SER A 50 3.93 -5.22 10.97
N ARG A 51 4.29 -5.14 12.25
CA ARG A 51 5.53 -5.74 12.80
C ARG A 51 5.37 -7.23 13.12
N PHE A 52 4.14 -7.71 13.22
CA PHE A 52 3.83 -9.08 13.60
C PHE A 52 2.99 -9.75 12.51
N GLN A 53 3.15 -11.06 12.37
CA GLN A 53 2.28 -11.84 11.51
C GLN A 53 0.85 -11.75 12.04
N LEU A 54 -0.05 -11.16 11.26
CA LEU A 54 -1.45 -11.11 11.62
C LEU A 54 -2.13 -12.40 11.17
N SER A 55 -2.66 -13.17 12.11
CA SER A 55 -3.44 -14.38 11.86
C SER A 55 -4.90 -14.01 11.55
N SER A 56 -5.12 -13.32 10.44
CA SER A 56 -6.46 -13.07 9.90
C SER A 56 -6.74 -14.09 8.80
N SER A 57 -7.76 -14.93 8.97
CA SER A 57 -8.23 -15.87 7.93
C SER A 57 -8.65 -15.18 6.63
N SER A 58 -8.81 -13.85 6.64
CA SER A 58 -9.27 -13.04 5.50
C SER A 58 -8.20 -12.13 4.90
N ARG A 59 -6.97 -12.11 5.44
CA ARG A 59 -5.90 -11.24 4.93
C ARG A 59 -4.56 -11.97 4.91
N GLN A 60 -4.03 -12.16 3.72
CA GLN A 60 -2.68 -12.64 3.55
C GLN A 60 -1.68 -11.48 3.72
N PHE A 61 -0.72 -11.70 4.61
CA PHE A 61 0.44 -10.84 4.80
C PHE A 61 1.70 -11.63 4.43
N ASP A 62 2.55 -11.04 3.61
CA ASP A 62 3.85 -11.60 3.30
C ASP A 62 4.92 -10.90 4.15
N LYS A 63 5.90 -11.67 4.62
CA LYS A 63 7.06 -11.11 5.33
C LYS A 63 8.01 -10.47 4.32
N VAL A 64 8.32 -9.18 4.52
CA VAL A 64 9.28 -8.41 3.73
C VAL A 64 10.27 -7.76 4.69
N GLY A 65 11.47 -8.33 4.81
CA GLY A 65 12.44 -7.96 5.84
C GLY A 65 11.91 -8.24 7.24
N GLU A 66 11.82 -7.20 8.07
CA GLU A 66 11.29 -7.27 9.45
C GLU A 66 9.78 -6.98 9.53
N TYR A 67 9.15 -6.64 8.42
CA TYR A 67 7.74 -6.23 8.36
C TYR A 67 6.87 -7.28 7.67
N TYR A 68 5.57 -7.17 7.91
CA TYR A 68 4.52 -7.95 7.26
C TYR A 68 3.66 -7.02 6.44
N ILE A 69 3.54 -7.25 5.12
CA ILE A 69 2.82 -6.36 4.19
C ILE A 69 1.59 -7.08 3.62
N SER A 70 0.45 -6.39 3.60
CA SER A 70 -0.80 -6.96 3.10
C SER A 70 -0.79 -7.13 1.59
N ARG A 71 -1.06 -8.36 1.10
CA ARG A 71 -1.15 -8.67 -0.32
C ARG A 71 -2.58 -8.65 -0.85
N ASP A 72 -3.51 -9.17 -0.07
CA ASP A 72 -4.86 -9.54 -0.54
C ASP A 72 -5.93 -8.45 -0.35
N LEU A 73 -5.51 -7.18 -0.29
CA LEU A 73 -6.45 -6.06 -0.32
C LEU A 73 -6.86 -5.71 -1.75
N ARG A 74 -8.15 -5.43 -1.94
CA ARG A 74 -8.66 -4.86 -3.19
C ARG A 74 -7.97 -3.52 -3.49
N ASN A 75 -7.82 -3.17 -4.76
CA ASN A 75 -7.09 -1.96 -5.17
C ASN A 75 -7.74 -0.68 -4.64
N GLU A 76 -9.06 -0.65 -4.50
CA GLU A 76 -9.81 0.44 -3.89
C GLU A 76 -9.43 0.62 -2.41
N HIS A 77 -9.31 -0.48 -1.67
CA HIS A 77 -8.89 -0.44 -0.27
C HIS A 77 -7.42 -0.05 -0.14
N LYS A 78 -6.54 -0.58 -0.99
CA LYS A 78 -5.12 -0.19 -1.03
C LYS A 78 -4.98 1.30 -1.29
N LYS A 79 -5.72 1.84 -2.28
CA LYS A 79 -5.77 3.27 -2.57
C LYS A 79 -6.23 4.07 -1.35
N ALA A 80 -7.38 3.73 -0.76
CA ALA A 80 -7.93 4.46 0.37
C ALA A 80 -6.98 4.45 1.59
N CYS A 81 -6.27 3.34 1.83
CA CYS A 81 -5.27 3.28 2.90
C CYS A 81 -4.07 4.17 2.59
N LEU A 82 -3.54 4.13 1.36
CA LEU A 82 -2.42 4.98 0.95
C LEU A 82 -2.78 6.47 0.99
N ASP A 83 -3.99 6.85 0.59
CA ASP A 83 -4.48 8.24 0.68
C ASP A 83 -4.52 8.70 2.15
N ARG A 84 -5.07 7.88 3.05
CA ARG A 84 -5.11 8.19 4.50
C ARG A 84 -3.72 8.28 5.12
N ILE A 85 -2.80 7.39 4.74
CA ILE A 85 -1.41 7.43 5.19
C ILE A 85 -0.75 8.72 4.71
N ALA A 86 -0.97 9.11 3.45
CA ALA A 86 -0.41 10.34 2.91
C ALA A 86 -0.91 11.58 3.66
N GLU A 87 -2.22 11.64 3.92
CA GLU A 87 -2.86 12.70 4.71
C GLU A 87 -2.26 12.76 6.13
N ARG A 88 -2.19 11.63 6.83
CA ARG A 88 -1.67 11.55 8.20
C ARG A 88 -0.18 11.87 8.32
N LEU A 89 0.60 11.54 7.29
CA LEU A 89 2.03 11.89 7.22
C LEU A 89 2.28 13.30 6.71
N GLY A 90 1.24 14.02 6.26
CA GLY A 90 1.38 15.34 5.64
C GLY A 90 2.20 15.31 4.35
N VAL A 91 2.19 14.20 3.61
CA VAL A 91 2.95 14.06 2.35
C VAL A 91 2.02 14.24 1.14
N SER A 92 2.49 14.97 0.14
CA SER A 92 1.77 15.08 -1.13
C SER A 92 2.03 13.83 -1.96
N MET A 93 0.97 13.09 -2.27
CA MET A 93 1.03 11.87 -3.06
C MET A 93 -0.30 11.70 -3.81
N LYS A 94 -0.23 11.29 -5.07
CA LYS A 94 -1.41 10.97 -5.88
C LYS A 94 -1.49 9.47 -6.11
N VAL A 95 -2.56 8.83 -5.66
CA VAL A 95 -2.81 7.39 -5.88
C VAL A 95 -3.93 7.20 -6.89
N GLU A 96 -3.65 6.46 -7.96
CA GLU A 96 -4.59 6.20 -9.06
C GLU A 96 -4.77 4.70 -9.28
N ILE A 97 -6.01 4.28 -9.53
CA ILE A 97 -6.32 2.92 -10.00
C ILE A 97 -6.38 3.00 -11.52
N ILE A 98 -5.52 2.25 -12.19
CA ILE A 98 -5.44 2.23 -13.65
C ILE A 98 -5.71 0.82 -14.18
N PRO A 99 -6.20 0.67 -15.43
CA PRO A 99 -6.25 -0.62 -16.10
C PRO A 99 -4.85 -1.25 -16.18
N LYS A 100 -4.79 -2.59 -16.14
CA LYS A 100 -3.58 -3.33 -16.49
C LYS A 100 -3.22 -3.11 -17.95
#